data_AF-A0A6L8C7Z3-F1
#
_entry.id   AF-A0A6L8C7Z3-F1
#
_cell.length_a   1.000
_cell.length_b   1.000
_cell.length_c   1.000
_cell.angle_alpha   90.00
_cell.angle_beta   90.00
_cell.angle_gamma   90.00
#
_symmetry.space_group_name_H-M   'P 1'
#
loop_
_entity.id
_entity.type
_entity.pdbx_description
1 polymer ?
#
loop_
_entity_poly.entity_id
_entity_poly.type
_entity_poly.pdbx_seq_one_letter_code
_entity_poly.pdbx_strand_id
1 'polypeptide(L)'
;MNLFGIIPVRLIDLFEILLVAVVFYRLYITMRGTLAVSLFVGLLGLLFIQFLVEVTDMKVLQFMFSALNDIYVLAAIIVFQPEIRRVLIFLGQTPLLRRLFAPVGKEEVVTEIVAATSTLSQQKLGALIAFKRTDGLRSYEETGESLRAVITRNLLVSIFHTTSPLHDGAVIISDNLIEAARCILPVSRSKRLGGQFGTRHRAAVGLTEETDAFVVVVSEETGKISVAEQGVMISGLTTEELKSQLSEALSARMSSGGLGQTEK
;
A
#
# COMPACT_ATOMS: atom_id res chain seq x y z
N MET A 1 32.88 -30.62 42.16
CA MET A 1 31.81 -31.25 41.36
C MET A 1 30.77 -30.18 41.04
N ASN A 2 30.92 -29.54 39.87
CA ASN A 2 29.96 -28.59 39.31
C ASN A 2 29.24 -29.32 38.18
N LEU A 3 27.97 -29.69 38.37
CA LEU A 3 27.24 -30.48 37.38
C LEU A 3 26.24 -29.66 36.54
N PHE A 4 25.89 -28.42 36.92
CA PHE A 4 25.11 -27.50 36.09
C PHE A 4 25.47 -26.04 36.41
N GLY A 5 26.35 -25.44 35.59
CA GLY A 5 26.67 -24.02 35.61
C GLY A 5 25.50 -23.22 35.02
N ILE A 6 24.70 -22.65 35.91
CA ILE A 6 23.44 -21.96 35.60
C ILE A 6 23.74 -20.72 34.76
N ILE A 7 23.32 -20.72 33.50
CA ILE A 7 23.31 -19.53 32.63
C ILE A 7 22.51 -18.44 33.38
N PRO A 8 23.09 -17.28 33.71
CA PRO A 8 22.36 -16.23 34.40
C PRO A 8 21.35 -15.62 33.42
N VAL A 9 20.13 -16.16 33.40
CA VAL A 9 19.05 -15.68 32.52
C VAL A 9 18.67 -14.26 32.94
N ARG A 10 18.96 -13.29 32.08
CA ARG A 10 18.59 -11.89 32.24
C ARG A 10 17.19 -11.68 31.67
N LEU A 11 16.51 -10.63 32.14
CA LEU A 11 15.23 -10.17 31.56
C LEU A 11 15.34 -9.88 30.06
N ILE A 12 16.53 -9.47 29.60
CA ILE A 12 16.86 -9.28 28.18
C ILE A 12 16.82 -10.61 27.42
N ASP A 13 17.34 -11.70 27.98
CA ASP A 13 17.34 -13.02 27.33
C ASP A 13 15.90 -13.53 27.16
N LEU A 14 15.03 -13.25 28.14
CA LEU A 14 13.60 -13.59 28.04
C LEU A 14 12.91 -12.80 26.93
N PHE A 15 13.20 -11.51 26.81
CA PHE A 15 12.67 -10.67 25.75
C PHE A 15 13.21 -11.10 24.38
N GLU A 16 14.49 -11.46 24.30
CA GLU A 16 15.14 -11.92 23.08
C GLU A 16 14.56 -13.27 22.63
N ILE A 17 14.38 -14.23 23.54
CA ILE A 17 13.71 -15.51 23.27
C ILE A 17 12.27 -15.26 22.82
N LEU A 18 11.53 -14.36 23.46
CA LEU A 18 10.16 -14.03 23.07
C LEU A 18 10.10 -13.42 21.67
N LEU A 19 11.00 -12.48 21.35
CA LEU A 19 11.10 -11.83 20.05
C LEU A 19 11.44 -12.86 18.97
N VAL A 20 12.46 -13.68 19.19
CA VAL A 20 12.87 -14.77 18.29
C VAL A 20 11.71 -15.75 18.10
N ALA A 21 11.04 -16.16 19.18
CA ALA A 21 9.90 -17.07 19.11
C ALA A 21 8.73 -16.49 18.29
N VAL A 22 8.40 -15.21 18.45
CA VAL A 22 7.34 -14.55 17.65
C VAL A 22 7.73 -14.50 16.17
N VAL A 23 8.98 -14.16 15.86
CA VAL A 23 9.50 -14.13 14.49
C VAL A 23 9.42 -15.52 13.86
N PHE A 24 9.97 -16.54 14.51
CA PHE A 24 9.93 -17.92 14.02
C PHE A 24 8.52 -18.49 13.93
N TYR A 25 7.63 -18.16 14.88
CA TYR A 25 6.22 -18.58 14.84
C TYR A 25 5.47 -17.98 13.65
N ARG A 26 5.67 -16.67 13.39
CA ARG A 26 5.11 -16.00 12.21
C ARG A 26 5.67 -16.58 10.91
N LEU A 27 6.95 -16.90 10.88
CA LEU A 27 7.63 -17.51 9.74
C LEU A 27 7.10 -18.94 9.49
N TYR A 28 6.90 -19.72 10.56
CA TYR A 28 6.28 -21.04 10.51
C TYR A 28 4.86 -21.00 9.93
N ILE A 29 3.96 -20.14 10.46
CA ILE A 29 2.58 -20.03 9.95
C ILE A 29 2.54 -19.57 8.50
N THR A 30 3.42 -18.64 8.11
CA THR A 30 3.52 -18.15 6.73
C THR A 30 4.01 -19.21 5.76
N MET A 31 4.90 -20.10 6.21
CA MET A 31 5.45 -21.18 5.39
C MET A 31 4.64 -22.48 5.45
N ARG A 32 3.78 -22.67 6.45
CA ARG A 32 3.00 -23.90 6.65
C ARG A 32 2.16 -24.21 5.40
N GLY A 33 2.38 -25.39 4.82
CA GLY A 33 1.71 -25.83 3.59
C GLY A 33 2.48 -25.54 2.29
N THR A 34 3.67 -24.95 2.37
CA THR A 34 4.57 -24.81 1.21
C THR A 34 5.43 -26.06 1.02
N LEU A 35 5.81 -26.35 -0.23
CA LEU A 35 6.80 -27.39 -0.56
C LEU A 35 8.11 -27.18 0.22
N ALA A 36 8.47 -25.92 0.48
CA ALA A 36 9.64 -25.54 1.27
C ALA A 36 9.65 -26.14 2.68
N VAL A 37 8.49 -26.25 3.35
CA VAL A 37 8.42 -26.85 4.70
C VAL A 37 8.68 -28.35 4.64
N SER A 38 8.08 -29.05 3.68
CA SER A 38 8.33 -30.49 3.50
C SER A 38 9.80 -30.77 3.18
N LEU A 39 10.44 -29.92 2.36
CA LEU A 39 11.85 -30.00 2.03
C LEU A 39 12.75 -29.70 3.25
N PHE A 40 12.41 -28.67 4.04
CA PHE A 40 13.16 -28.32 5.25
C PHE A 40 13.07 -29.41 6.33
N VAL A 41 11.90 -30.01 6.52
CA VAL A 41 11.72 -31.15 7.44
C VAL A 41 12.49 -32.37 6.94
N GLY A 42 12.47 -32.65 5.63
CA GLY A 42 13.28 -33.70 5.02
C GLY A 42 14.78 -33.48 5.20
N LEU A 43 15.24 -32.24 5.03
CA LEU A 43 16.64 -31.83 5.25
C LEU A 43 17.05 -32.06 6.72
N LEU A 44 16.23 -31.62 7.67
CA LEU A 44 16.47 -31.84 9.10
C LEU A 44 16.49 -33.33 9.45
N GLY A 45 15.60 -34.13 8.85
CA GLY A 45 15.60 -35.59 9.03
C GLY A 45 16.89 -36.23 8.52
N LEU A 46 17.40 -35.78 7.37
CA LEU A 46 18.65 -36.27 6.79
C LEU A 46 19.85 -35.90 7.68
N LEU A 47 19.91 -34.66 8.19
CA LEU A 47 20.93 -34.25 9.17
C LEU A 47 20.85 -35.06 10.46
N PHE A 48 19.64 -35.37 10.94
CA PHE A 48 19.44 -36.18 12.13
C PHE A 48 19.94 -37.63 11.93
N ILE A 49 19.68 -38.23 10.76
CA ILE A 49 20.21 -39.56 10.42
C ILE A 49 21.74 -39.54 10.35
N GLN A 50 22.32 -38.50 9.73
CA GLN A 50 23.77 -38.32 9.68
C GLN A 50 24.37 -38.23 11.09
N PHE A 51 23.75 -37.44 11.98
CA PHE A 51 24.14 -37.36 13.39
C PHE A 51 24.10 -38.72 14.10
N LEU A 52 23.04 -39.52 13.88
CA LEU A 52 22.96 -40.87 14.44
C LEU A 52 24.06 -41.79 13.90
N VAL A 53 24.35 -41.73 12.60
CA VAL A 53 25.42 -42.50 11.93
C VAL A 53 26.80 -42.16 12.49
N GLU A 54 27.03 -40.89 12.82
CA GLU A 54 28.27 -40.41 13.43
C GLU A 54 28.40 -40.92 14.87
N VAL A 55 27.35 -40.79 15.68
CA VAL A 55 27.33 -41.27 17.08
C VAL A 55 27.47 -42.80 17.19
N THR A 56 26.96 -43.55 16.21
CA THR A 56 27.00 -45.02 16.20
C THR A 56 28.22 -45.61 15.49
N ASP A 57 29.14 -44.77 15.01
CA ASP A 57 30.37 -45.14 14.30
C ASP A 57 30.16 -46.04 13.05
N MET A 58 29.09 -45.81 12.28
CA MET A 58 28.79 -46.62 11.09
C MET A 58 29.66 -46.24 9.89
N LYS A 59 30.89 -46.79 9.82
CA LYS A 59 31.92 -46.45 8.81
C LYS A 59 31.47 -46.43 7.34
N VAL A 60 30.64 -47.38 6.92
CA VAL A 60 30.15 -47.43 5.52
C VAL A 60 29.22 -46.27 5.22
N LEU A 61 28.27 -45.99 6.12
CA LEU A 61 27.33 -44.86 5.99
C LEU A 61 28.06 -43.52 6.10
N GLN A 62 29.05 -43.41 6.99
CA GLN A 62 29.90 -42.21 7.09
C GLN A 62 30.64 -41.93 5.77
N PHE A 63 31.22 -42.95 5.14
CA PHE A 63 31.85 -42.80 3.82
C PHE A 63 30.86 -42.31 2.76
N MET A 64 29.64 -42.87 2.75
CA MET A 64 28.59 -42.44 1.82
C MET A 64 28.15 -40.99 2.05
N PHE A 65 27.90 -40.58 3.30
CA PHE A 65 27.54 -39.20 3.62
C PHE A 65 28.69 -38.22 3.32
N SER A 66 29.95 -38.62 3.56
CA SER A 66 31.11 -37.78 3.24
C SER A 66 31.22 -37.48 1.75
N ALA A 67 30.92 -38.45 0.88
CA ALA A 67 30.89 -38.23 -0.57
C ALA A 67 29.72 -37.32 -1.00
N LEU A 68 28.63 -37.29 -0.23
CA LEU A 68 27.47 -36.43 -0.50
C LEU A 68 27.63 -35.01 0.03
N ASN A 69 28.42 -34.78 1.08
CA ASN A 69 28.62 -33.46 1.71
C ASN A 69 29.04 -32.37 0.71
N ASP A 70 29.91 -32.71 -0.25
CA ASP A 70 30.41 -31.77 -1.25
C ASP A 70 29.31 -31.28 -2.22
N ILE A 71 28.28 -32.09 -2.46
CA ILE A 71 27.17 -31.78 -3.36
C ILE A 71 25.94 -31.26 -2.58
N TYR A 72 25.82 -31.64 -1.31
CA TYR A 72 24.68 -31.37 -0.45
C TYR A 72 24.42 -29.87 -0.25
N VAL A 73 25.47 -29.07 -0.01
CA VAL A 73 25.34 -27.60 0.14
C VAL A 73 24.80 -26.98 -1.15
N LEU A 74 25.30 -27.41 -2.29
CA LEU A 74 24.84 -26.93 -3.60
C LEU A 74 23.38 -27.32 -3.87
N ALA A 75 23.02 -28.59 -3.59
CA ALA A 75 21.65 -29.08 -3.72
C ALA A 75 20.68 -28.30 -2.82
N ALA A 76 21.06 -28.03 -1.57
CA ALA A 76 20.25 -27.22 -0.66
C ALA A 76 20.04 -25.80 -1.23
N ILE A 77 21.08 -25.12 -1.71
CA ILE A 77 20.95 -23.79 -2.31
C ILE A 77 19.99 -23.80 -3.51
N ILE A 78 20.10 -24.79 -4.40
CA ILE A 78 19.24 -24.91 -5.59
C ILE A 78 17.78 -25.15 -5.18
N VAL A 79 17.56 -26.03 -4.22
CA VAL A 79 16.21 -26.38 -3.73
C VAL A 79 15.54 -25.19 -3.02
N PHE A 80 16.29 -24.41 -2.24
CA PHE A 80 15.79 -23.20 -1.55
C PHE A 80 15.84 -21.93 -2.40
N GLN A 81 16.38 -21.98 -3.62
CA GLN A 81 16.49 -20.83 -4.52
C GLN A 81 15.14 -20.13 -4.78
N PRO A 82 14.03 -20.85 -5.04
CA PRO A 82 12.73 -20.22 -5.26
C PRO A 82 12.22 -19.42 -4.05
N GLU A 83 12.47 -19.90 -2.84
CA GLU A 83 12.08 -19.27 -1.58
C GLU A 83 12.91 -18.02 -1.33
N ILE A 84 14.24 -18.09 -1.50
CA ILE A 84 15.13 -16.93 -1.39
C ILE A 84 14.66 -15.85 -2.37
N ARG A 85 14.38 -16.22 -3.62
CA ARG A 85 13.82 -15.30 -4.62
C ARG A 85 12.50 -14.69 -4.16
N ARG A 86 11.57 -15.50 -3.63
CA ARG A 86 10.26 -15.03 -3.17
C ARG A 86 10.38 -14.03 -2.01
N VAL A 87 11.25 -14.31 -1.04
CA VAL A 87 11.51 -13.41 0.09
C VAL A 87 12.12 -12.10 -0.40
N LEU A 88 13.09 -12.14 -1.32
CA LEU A 88 13.70 -10.93 -1.90
C LEU A 88 12.66 -10.08 -2.67
N ILE A 89 11.78 -10.72 -3.45
CA ILE A 89 10.70 -10.04 -4.16
C ILE A 89 9.72 -9.41 -3.17
N PHE A 90 9.32 -10.15 -2.13
CA PHE A 90 8.40 -9.65 -1.11
C PHE A 90 8.99 -8.46 -0.36
N LEU A 91 10.28 -8.53 0.01
CA LEU A 91 11.00 -7.41 0.63
C LEU A 91 11.05 -6.18 -0.29
N GLY A 92 11.27 -6.38 -1.59
CA GLY A 92 11.27 -5.31 -2.60
C GLY A 92 9.90 -4.70 -2.89
N GLN A 93 8.80 -5.37 -2.53
CA GLN A 93 7.43 -4.89 -2.74
C GLN A 93 6.81 -4.24 -1.50
N THR A 94 7.56 -4.10 -0.41
CA THR A 94 7.01 -3.46 0.79
C THR A 94 6.79 -1.95 0.55
N PRO A 95 5.58 -1.41 0.82
CA PRO A 95 5.25 -0.01 0.59
C PRO A 95 6.16 0.96 1.38
N LEU A 96 6.74 0.47 2.48
CA LEU A 96 7.71 1.21 3.29
C LEU A 96 9.08 1.37 2.60
N LEU A 97 9.56 0.38 1.83
CA LEU A 97 10.80 0.51 1.06
C LEU A 97 10.60 1.42 -0.16
N ARG A 98 9.46 1.32 -0.86
CA ARG A 98 9.15 2.21 -2.00
C ARG A 98 9.14 3.68 -1.57
N ARG A 99 8.67 3.99 -0.36
CA ARG A 99 8.71 5.33 0.27
C ARG A 99 10.13 5.88 0.46
N LEU A 100 11.13 5.02 0.66
CA LEU A 100 12.52 5.43 0.88
C LEU A 100 13.35 5.50 -0.40
N PHE A 101 13.02 4.70 -1.42
CA PHE A 101 13.86 4.54 -2.62
C PHE A 101 13.23 5.06 -3.92
N ALA A 102 11.95 5.41 -3.93
CA ALA A 102 11.30 6.01 -5.09
C ALA A 102 10.35 7.13 -4.63
N PRO A 103 10.73 8.41 -4.74
CA PRO A 103 9.72 9.45 -4.82
C PRO A 103 8.89 9.14 -6.06
N VAL A 104 7.73 8.50 -5.90
CA VAL A 104 6.79 8.28 -7.01
C VAL A 104 6.62 9.64 -7.67
N GLY A 105 7.01 9.73 -8.93
CA GLY A 105 6.99 11.00 -9.66
C GLY A 105 5.56 11.53 -9.66
N LYS A 106 5.39 12.82 -9.37
CA LYS A 106 4.06 13.47 -9.38
C LYS A 106 3.29 13.17 -10.68
N GLU A 107 4.02 13.05 -11.78
CA GLU A 107 3.50 12.73 -13.10
C GLU A 107 2.91 11.31 -13.20
N GLU A 108 3.49 10.33 -12.50
CA GLU A 108 2.98 8.95 -12.46
C GLU A 108 1.64 8.89 -11.72
N VAL A 109 1.53 9.60 -10.58
CA VAL A 109 0.27 9.69 -9.81
C VAL A 109 -0.84 10.36 -10.62
N VAL A 110 -0.54 11.50 -11.25
CA VAL A 110 -1.50 12.18 -12.14
C VAL A 110 -1.96 11.23 -13.25
N THR A 111 -1.05 10.49 -13.86
CA THR A 111 -1.36 9.55 -14.94
C THR A 111 -2.30 8.45 -14.46
N GLU A 112 -2.06 7.86 -13.29
CA GLU A 112 -2.94 6.85 -12.69
C GLU A 112 -4.35 7.39 -12.39
N ILE A 113 -4.45 8.61 -11.85
CA ILE A 113 -5.74 9.26 -11.54
C ILE A 113 -6.53 9.57 -12.82
N VAL A 114 -5.86 10.14 -13.84
CA VAL A 114 -6.50 10.47 -15.13
C VAL A 114 -6.97 9.18 -15.81
N ALA A 115 -6.16 8.12 -15.79
CA ALA A 115 -6.54 6.82 -16.32
C ALA A 115 -7.74 6.22 -15.57
N ALA A 116 -7.81 6.39 -14.24
CA ALA A 116 -8.94 5.92 -13.43
C ALA A 116 -10.21 6.69 -13.78
N THR A 117 -10.12 8.02 -13.80
CA THR A 117 -11.22 8.93 -14.08
C THR A 117 -11.77 8.71 -15.48
N SER A 118 -10.91 8.48 -16.48
CA SER A 118 -11.30 8.11 -17.84
C SER A 118 -12.09 6.80 -17.88
N THR A 119 -11.63 5.79 -17.13
CA THR A 119 -12.32 4.48 -17.04
C THR A 119 -13.70 4.63 -16.39
N LEU A 120 -13.77 5.34 -15.27
CA LEU A 120 -15.01 5.62 -14.54
C LEU A 120 -16.00 6.41 -15.41
N SER A 121 -15.50 7.40 -16.15
CA SER A 121 -16.28 8.19 -17.10
C SER A 121 -16.88 7.33 -18.22
N GLN A 122 -16.07 6.50 -18.88
CA GLN A 122 -16.52 5.59 -19.94
C GLN A 122 -17.56 4.57 -19.44
N GLN A 123 -17.41 4.10 -18.20
CA GLN A 123 -18.34 3.16 -17.56
C GLN A 123 -19.52 3.83 -16.86
N LYS A 124 -19.57 5.17 -16.85
CA LYS A 124 -20.57 5.97 -16.11
C LYS A 124 -20.66 5.59 -14.63
N LEU A 125 -19.52 5.28 -14.03
CA LEU A 125 -19.41 5.05 -12.60
C LEU A 125 -19.17 6.38 -11.90
N GLY A 126 -20.06 6.73 -10.96
CA GLY A 126 -19.96 7.96 -10.20
C GLY A 126 -18.72 7.99 -9.31
N ALA A 127 -17.96 9.06 -9.37
CA ALA A 127 -16.74 9.22 -8.57
C ALA A 127 -16.64 10.59 -7.93
N LEU A 128 -16.02 10.66 -6.76
CA LEU A 128 -15.79 11.88 -5.99
C LEU A 128 -14.43 11.77 -5.31
N ILE A 129 -13.42 12.45 -5.84
CA ILE A 129 -12.03 12.34 -5.42
C ILE A 129 -11.55 13.71 -4.97
N ALA A 130 -11.28 13.86 -3.67
CA ALA A 130 -10.79 15.09 -3.07
C ALA A 130 -9.27 15.02 -2.84
N PHE A 131 -8.56 16.04 -3.32
CA PHE A 131 -7.12 16.20 -3.17
C PHE A 131 -6.83 17.23 -2.10
N LYS A 132 -6.21 16.78 -1.02
CA LYS A 132 -5.74 17.64 0.05
C LYS A 132 -4.61 18.55 -0.44
N ARG A 133 -4.69 19.84 -0.08
CA ARG A 133 -3.66 20.85 -0.38
C ARG A 133 -3.09 21.41 0.92
N THR A 134 -3.32 22.68 1.22
CA THR A 134 -2.76 23.37 2.39
C THR A 134 -3.60 23.08 3.62
N ASP A 135 -4.92 23.06 3.46
CA ASP A 135 -5.84 22.79 4.55
C ASP A 135 -5.85 21.30 4.92
N GLY A 136 -5.98 21.03 6.21
CA GLY A 136 -6.15 19.66 6.71
C GLY A 136 -7.56 19.14 6.41
N LEU A 137 -7.67 17.97 5.77
CA LEU A 137 -8.95 17.29 5.54
C LEU A 137 -9.28 16.21 6.59
N ARG A 138 -8.57 16.22 7.72
CA ARG A 138 -8.60 15.16 8.74
C ARG A 138 -10.00 14.89 9.29
N SER A 139 -10.80 15.94 9.53
CA SER A 139 -12.18 15.80 10.00
C SER A 139 -13.08 15.04 9.03
N TYR A 140 -12.78 15.10 7.73
CA TYR A 140 -13.50 14.36 6.69
C TYR A 140 -12.93 12.95 6.52
N GLU A 141 -11.61 12.81 6.60
CA GLU A 141 -10.93 11.49 6.56
C GLU A 141 -11.44 10.57 7.66
N GLU A 142 -11.65 11.08 8.88
CA GLU A 142 -12.12 10.31 10.05
C GLU A 142 -13.59 9.84 9.92
N THR A 143 -14.36 10.35 8.95
CA THR A 143 -15.73 9.87 8.69
C THR A 143 -15.78 8.62 7.81
N GLY A 144 -14.71 8.34 7.06
CA GLY A 144 -14.62 7.25 6.11
C GLY A 144 -13.84 6.04 6.63
N GLU A 145 -13.56 5.10 5.73
CA GLU A 145 -12.67 3.97 6.02
C GLU A 145 -11.23 4.31 5.60
N SER A 146 -10.32 4.26 6.58
CA SER A 146 -8.88 4.49 6.37
C SER A 146 -8.27 3.38 5.51
N LEU A 147 -7.69 3.75 4.37
CA LEU A 147 -7.02 2.82 3.45
C LEU A 147 -5.51 2.92 3.49
N ARG A 148 -4.95 4.15 3.53
CA ARG A 148 -3.50 4.44 3.46
C ARG A 148 -2.80 3.64 2.36
N ALA A 149 -3.41 3.63 1.19
CA ALA A 149 -3.01 2.80 0.05
C ALA A 149 -2.34 3.62 -1.04
N VAL A 150 -1.43 3.00 -1.79
CA VAL A 150 -0.81 3.62 -2.97
C VAL A 150 -1.86 3.80 -4.06
N ILE A 151 -1.87 4.99 -4.67
CA ILE A 151 -2.80 5.30 -5.75
C ILE A 151 -2.47 4.43 -6.96
N THR A 152 -3.47 3.71 -7.45
CA THR A 152 -3.42 2.98 -8.73
C THR A 152 -4.78 3.09 -9.40
N ARG A 153 -4.79 3.02 -10.73
CA ARG A 153 -6.00 3.04 -11.55
C ARG A 153 -7.00 2.00 -11.10
N ASN A 154 -6.54 0.77 -10.93
CA ASN A 154 -7.41 -0.36 -10.60
C ASN A 154 -8.01 -0.22 -9.19
N LEU A 155 -7.26 0.34 -8.23
CA LEU A 155 -7.79 0.57 -6.88
C LEU A 155 -8.90 1.63 -6.90
N LEU A 156 -8.68 2.77 -7.56
CA LEU A 156 -9.70 3.82 -7.69
C LEU A 156 -10.95 3.31 -8.40
N VAL A 157 -10.79 2.59 -9.51
CA VAL A 157 -11.91 1.98 -10.23
C VAL A 157 -12.67 0.99 -9.35
N SER A 158 -11.96 0.18 -8.56
CA SER A 158 -12.58 -0.79 -7.64
C SER A 158 -13.33 -0.12 -6.50
N ILE A 159 -12.81 0.98 -5.96
CA ILE A 159 -13.47 1.74 -4.89
C ILE A 159 -14.83 2.26 -5.37
N PHE A 160 -14.88 2.87 -6.55
CA PHE A 160 -16.11 3.48 -7.10
C PHE A 160 -17.00 2.51 -7.88
N HIS A 161 -16.67 1.22 -7.93
CA HIS A 161 -17.56 0.22 -8.52
C HIS A 161 -18.85 0.09 -7.70
N THR A 162 -20.01 0.01 -8.33
CA THR A 162 -21.33 0.04 -7.65
C THR A 162 -21.56 -1.09 -6.65
N THR A 163 -20.85 -2.21 -6.78
CA THR A 163 -20.92 -3.34 -5.83
C THR A 163 -19.96 -3.21 -4.66
N SER A 164 -19.02 -2.27 -4.70
CA SER A 164 -18.05 -2.04 -3.63
C SER A 164 -18.73 -1.36 -2.44
N PRO A 165 -18.52 -1.79 -1.19
CA PRO A 165 -19.06 -1.06 -0.03
C PRO A 165 -18.44 0.34 0.14
N LEU A 166 -17.35 0.65 -0.57
CA LEU A 166 -16.62 1.92 -0.47
C LEU A 166 -17.06 3.00 -1.47
N HIS A 167 -17.95 2.68 -2.42
CA HIS A 167 -18.29 3.57 -3.54
C HIS A 167 -19.17 4.77 -3.16
N ASP A 168 -19.83 4.70 -2.01
CA ASP A 168 -20.78 5.70 -1.54
C ASP A 168 -20.10 6.73 -0.63
N GLY A 169 -19.46 7.71 -1.27
CA GLY A 169 -18.79 8.82 -0.60
C GLY A 169 -17.59 9.32 -1.39
N ALA A 170 -16.75 10.11 -0.72
CA ALA A 170 -15.52 10.63 -1.31
C ALA A 170 -14.31 9.75 -0.99
N VAL A 171 -13.37 9.74 -1.93
CA VAL A 171 -12.00 9.30 -1.70
C VAL A 171 -11.16 10.54 -1.40
N ILE A 172 -10.42 10.53 -0.29
CA ILE A 172 -9.50 11.62 0.06
C ILE A 172 -8.07 11.16 -0.24
N ILE A 173 -7.36 11.97 -1.01
CA ILE A 173 -5.98 11.74 -1.42
C ILE A 173 -5.10 12.83 -0.80
N SER A 174 -4.03 12.40 -0.13
CA SER A 174 -2.95 13.27 0.32
C SER A 174 -1.65 12.78 -0.29
N ASP A 175 -0.88 13.70 -0.87
CA ASP A 175 0.37 13.38 -1.55
C ASP A 175 0.17 12.31 -2.65
N ASN A 176 0.66 11.10 -2.39
CA ASN A 176 0.66 9.97 -3.31
C ASN A 176 -0.14 8.78 -2.75
N LEU A 177 -0.97 9.03 -1.73
CA LEU A 177 -1.73 8.00 -1.01
C LEU A 177 -3.22 8.32 -0.99
N ILE A 178 -4.02 7.26 -1.10
CA ILE A 178 -5.41 7.28 -0.71
C ILE A 178 -5.47 7.16 0.81
N GLU A 179 -5.84 8.24 1.50
CA GLU A 179 -5.93 8.26 2.95
C GLU A 179 -7.15 7.48 3.42
N ALA A 180 -8.33 7.82 2.87
CA ALA A 180 -9.60 7.19 3.20
C ALA A 180 -10.55 7.16 2.00
N ALA A 181 -11.49 6.21 2.04
CA ALA A 181 -12.61 6.12 1.10
C ALA A 181 -13.94 6.19 1.86
N ARG A 182 -15.05 6.36 1.13
CA ARG A 182 -16.39 6.49 1.73
C ARG A 182 -16.51 7.68 2.70
N CYS A 183 -15.72 8.73 2.48
CA CYS A 183 -15.71 9.92 3.34
C CYS A 183 -16.97 10.76 3.07
N ILE A 184 -17.52 11.33 4.13
CA ILE A 184 -18.66 12.24 4.07
C ILE A 184 -18.14 13.67 3.93
N LEU A 185 -18.53 14.34 2.84
CA LEU A 185 -18.17 15.74 2.58
C LEU A 185 -19.36 16.67 2.82
N PRO A 186 -19.11 17.95 3.16
CA PRO A 186 -20.16 18.95 3.28
C PRO A 186 -20.77 19.22 1.90
N VAL A 187 -22.07 19.53 1.86
CA VAL A 187 -22.83 19.72 0.61
C VAL A 187 -23.18 21.19 0.47
N SER A 188 -22.77 21.83 -0.63
CA SER A 188 -23.07 23.23 -0.89
C SER A 188 -24.59 23.46 -0.99
N ARG A 189 -25.05 24.56 -0.39
CA ARG A 189 -26.43 25.06 -0.45
C ARG A 189 -26.60 26.17 -1.50
N SER A 190 -25.54 26.49 -2.23
CA SER A 190 -25.53 27.57 -3.20
C SER A 190 -26.50 27.30 -4.33
N LYS A 191 -27.46 28.22 -4.54
CA LYS A 191 -28.37 28.20 -5.69
C LYS A 191 -27.66 28.50 -7.03
N ARG A 192 -26.37 28.85 -6.99
CA ARG A 192 -25.56 29.08 -8.19
C ARG A 192 -25.21 27.79 -8.92
N LEU A 193 -25.21 26.64 -8.23
CA LEU A 193 -25.18 25.35 -8.92
C LEU A 193 -26.52 25.11 -9.59
N GLY A 194 -26.50 24.97 -10.91
CA GLY A 194 -27.68 24.61 -11.69
C GLY A 194 -28.31 23.28 -11.21
N GLY A 195 -29.63 23.15 -11.35
CA GLY A 195 -30.38 21.98 -10.88
C GLY A 195 -29.97 20.64 -11.51
N GLN A 196 -29.15 20.66 -12.56
CA GLN A 196 -28.61 19.49 -13.25
C GLN A 196 -27.52 18.74 -12.46
N PHE A 197 -27.00 19.32 -11.38
CA PHE A 197 -25.90 18.72 -10.61
C PHE A 197 -26.41 17.84 -9.47
N GLY A 198 -25.91 16.60 -9.39
CA GLY A 198 -26.24 15.63 -8.34
C GLY A 198 -25.59 15.91 -6.98
N THR A 199 -25.77 15.00 -6.02
CA THR A 199 -25.24 15.11 -4.65
C THR A 199 -23.71 15.13 -4.61
N ARG A 200 -23.03 14.28 -5.40
CA ARG A 200 -21.55 14.28 -5.50
C ARG A 200 -20.98 15.62 -5.97
N HIS A 201 -21.66 16.29 -6.90
CA HIS A 201 -21.25 17.60 -7.39
C HIS A 201 -21.40 18.67 -6.30
N ARG A 202 -22.55 18.69 -5.60
CA ARG A 202 -22.75 19.60 -4.47
C ARG A 202 -21.78 19.33 -3.32
N ALA A 203 -21.42 18.07 -3.08
CA ALA A 203 -20.42 17.68 -2.10
C ALA A 203 -19.01 18.18 -2.48
N ALA A 204 -18.66 18.07 -3.76
CA ALA A 204 -17.40 18.61 -4.27
C ALA A 204 -17.32 20.13 -4.05
N VAL A 205 -18.37 20.88 -4.43
CA VAL A 205 -18.40 22.33 -4.20
C VAL A 205 -18.43 22.68 -2.72
N GLY A 206 -19.21 21.95 -1.91
CA GLY A 206 -19.28 22.23 -0.47
C GLY A 206 -17.91 22.09 0.20
N LEU A 207 -17.12 21.08 -0.19
CA LEU A 207 -15.77 20.93 0.33
C LEU A 207 -14.85 22.09 -0.10
N THR A 208 -14.95 22.55 -1.34
CA THR A 208 -14.09 23.63 -1.87
C THR A 208 -14.57 25.04 -1.54
N GLU A 209 -15.76 25.19 -0.96
CA GLU A 209 -16.23 26.42 -0.31
C GLU A 209 -15.57 26.61 1.06
N GLU A 210 -15.26 25.51 1.75
CA GLU A 210 -14.71 25.52 3.12
C GLU A 210 -13.19 25.31 3.17
N THR A 211 -12.59 24.75 2.11
CA THR A 211 -11.16 24.40 2.07
C THR A 211 -10.53 24.71 0.71
N ASP A 212 -9.20 24.76 0.68
CA ASP A 212 -8.42 24.90 -0.57
C ASP A 212 -8.32 23.62 -1.42
N ALA A 213 -9.07 22.57 -1.06
CA ALA A 213 -9.03 21.28 -1.75
C ALA A 213 -9.37 21.40 -3.25
N PHE A 214 -8.75 20.55 -4.05
CA PHE A 214 -9.12 20.34 -5.45
C PHE A 214 -9.95 19.06 -5.53
N VAL A 215 -11.11 19.07 -6.18
CA VAL A 215 -12.01 17.91 -6.20
C VAL A 215 -12.38 17.52 -7.62
N VAL A 216 -12.18 16.25 -7.96
CA VAL A 216 -12.58 15.65 -9.25
C VAL A 216 -13.87 14.87 -9.06
N VAL A 217 -14.82 15.06 -9.97
CA VAL A 217 -16.13 14.40 -9.98
C VAL A 217 -16.37 13.73 -11.32
N VAL A 218 -16.86 12.48 -11.29
CA VAL A 218 -17.42 11.81 -12.47
C VAL A 218 -18.91 11.64 -12.26
N SER A 219 -19.71 12.12 -13.21
CA SER A 219 -21.16 11.98 -13.19
C SER A 219 -21.58 10.53 -13.48
N GLU A 220 -22.36 9.91 -12.60
CA GLU A 220 -22.95 8.59 -12.83
C GLU A 220 -24.03 8.59 -13.92
N GLU A 221 -24.67 9.74 -14.18
CA GLU A 221 -25.72 9.86 -15.20
C GLU A 221 -25.12 10.06 -16.60
N THR A 222 -24.13 10.93 -16.70
CA THR A 222 -23.62 11.42 -18.00
C THR A 222 -22.21 10.93 -18.32
N GLY A 223 -21.46 10.44 -17.34
CA GLY A 223 -20.02 10.15 -17.46
C GLY A 223 -19.15 11.40 -17.54
N LYS A 224 -19.72 12.62 -17.53
CA LYS A 224 -18.93 13.85 -17.65
C LYS A 224 -17.98 14.01 -16.46
N ILE A 225 -16.76 14.38 -16.78
CA ILE A 225 -15.73 14.73 -15.80
C ILE A 225 -15.90 16.21 -15.46
N SER A 226 -15.92 16.51 -14.17
CA SER A 226 -15.98 17.86 -13.63
C SER A 226 -14.93 18.03 -12.55
N VAL A 227 -14.51 19.27 -12.33
CA VAL A 227 -13.64 19.63 -11.23
C VAL A 227 -14.25 20.77 -10.44
N ALA A 228 -14.00 20.79 -9.14
CA ALA A 228 -14.38 21.86 -8.25
C ALA A 228 -13.15 22.40 -7.52
N GLU A 229 -13.06 23.73 -7.45
CA GLU A 229 -12.01 24.47 -6.75
C GLU A 229 -12.58 25.84 -6.34
N GLN A 230 -12.29 26.29 -5.11
CA GLN A 230 -12.73 27.60 -4.59
C GLN A 230 -14.25 27.86 -4.75
N GLY A 231 -15.07 26.84 -4.53
CA GLY A 231 -16.53 26.93 -4.67
C GLY A 231 -17.06 27.05 -6.10
N VAL A 232 -16.18 26.96 -7.12
CA VAL A 232 -16.55 26.98 -8.54
C VAL A 232 -16.45 25.58 -9.11
N MET A 233 -17.36 25.23 -10.02
CA MET A 233 -17.36 23.96 -10.71
C MET A 233 -17.20 24.15 -12.22
N ILE A 234 -16.23 23.45 -12.80
CA ILE A 234 -16.00 23.37 -14.24
C ILE A 234 -16.41 21.96 -14.67
N SER A 235 -17.33 21.87 -15.63
CA SER A 235 -17.92 20.59 -16.06
C SER A 235 -17.61 20.31 -17.52
N GLY A 236 -17.48 19.02 -17.87
CA GLY A 236 -17.31 18.56 -19.24
C GLY A 236 -15.85 18.61 -19.71
N LEU A 237 -14.91 18.38 -18.80
CA LEU A 237 -13.49 18.34 -19.12
C LEU A 237 -13.15 17.09 -19.95
N THR A 238 -12.23 17.27 -20.89
CA THR A 238 -11.48 16.19 -21.55
C THR A 238 -10.44 15.60 -20.60
N THR A 239 -9.92 14.42 -20.94
CA THR A 239 -8.84 13.76 -20.18
C THR A 239 -7.56 14.60 -20.13
N GLU A 240 -7.28 15.34 -21.19
CA GLU A 240 -6.14 16.22 -21.38
C GLU A 240 -6.26 17.47 -20.50
N GLU A 241 -7.45 18.10 -20.49
CA GLU A 241 -7.75 19.23 -19.62
C GLU A 241 -7.67 18.83 -18.14
N LEU A 242 -8.23 17.66 -17.78
CA LEU A 242 -8.11 17.11 -16.43
C LEU A 242 -6.65 16.91 -16.04
N LYS A 243 -5.84 16.32 -16.93
CA LYS A 243 -4.41 16.09 -16.69
C LYS A 243 -3.69 17.42 -16.42
N SER A 244 -3.96 18.45 -17.21
CA SER A 244 -3.36 19.78 -17.04
C SER A 244 -3.73 20.39 -15.70
N GLN A 245 -5.04 20.47 -15.38
CA GLN A 245 -5.52 21.10 -14.16
C GLN A 245 -5.07 20.36 -12.90
N LEU A 246 -5.10 19.02 -12.92
CA LEU A 246 -4.64 18.21 -11.79
C LEU A 246 -3.12 18.38 -11.58
N SER A 247 -2.34 18.44 -12.66
CA SER A 247 -0.89 18.68 -12.57
C SER A 247 -0.59 20.05 -11.95
N GLU A 248 -1.33 21.07 -12.34
CA GLU A 248 -1.20 22.43 -11.78
C GLU A 248 -1.59 22.47 -10.30
N ALA A 249 -2.75 21.93 -9.94
CA ALA A 249 -3.25 21.88 -8.57
C ALA A 249 -2.27 21.17 -7.60
N LEU A 250 -1.65 20.08 -8.06
CA LEU A 250 -0.67 19.32 -7.26
C LEU A 250 0.75 19.93 -7.29
N SER A 251 1.06 20.77 -8.28
CA SER A 251 2.35 21.47 -8.39
C SER A 251 2.41 22.76 -7.56
N ALA A 252 1.27 23.46 -7.40
CA ALA A 252 1.14 24.67 -6.59
C ALA A 252 1.58 24.51 -5.12
N ARG A 253 1.77 23.27 -4.64
CA ARG A 253 2.40 22.93 -3.36
C ARG A 253 3.86 23.39 -3.21
N MET A 254 4.55 23.77 -4.29
CA MET A 254 6.00 24.04 -4.26
C MET A 254 6.38 25.53 -4.21
N SER A 255 5.49 26.46 -4.55
CA SER A 255 5.83 27.89 -4.49
C SER A 255 5.61 28.51 -3.10
N SER A 256 4.74 27.93 -2.26
CA SER A 256 4.40 28.46 -0.93
C SER A 256 5.23 27.89 0.24
N GLY A 257 6.03 26.83 0.01
CA GLY A 257 6.84 26.18 1.05
C GLY A 257 8.29 26.71 1.21
N GLY A 258 8.70 27.74 0.46
CA GLY A 258 10.11 28.15 0.35
C GLY A 258 10.45 29.60 0.72
N LEU A 259 9.49 30.42 1.17
CA LEU A 259 9.72 31.84 1.48
C LEU A 259 9.17 32.17 2.87
N GLY A 260 9.94 31.84 3.91
CA GLY A 260 9.54 32.15 5.27
C GLY A 260 10.53 31.69 6.34
N GLN A 261 11.81 32.05 6.19
CA GLN A 261 12.76 32.20 7.31
C GLN A 261 14.13 32.69 6.81
N THR A 262 14.25 34.00 6.59
CA THR A 262 15.49 34.77 6.82
C THR A 262 15.10 36.25 6.86
N GLU A 263 14.65 36.71 8.02
CA GLU A 263 14.76 38.10 8.44
C GLU A 263 14.49 38.20 9.94
N LYS A 264 15.55 38.05 10.73
CA LYS A 264 15.96 38.92 11.85
C LYS A 264 17.21 38.37 12.52
#